data_AF-A0A2Z3H3F6-F1
#
_entry.id   AF-A0A2Z3H3F6-F1
#
_cell.length_a   1.000
_cell.length_b   1.000
_cell.length_c   1.000
_cell.angle_alpha   90.00
_cell.angle_beta   90.00
_cell.angle_gamma   90.00
#
_symmetry.space_group_name_H-M   'P 1'
#
loop_
_entity.id
_entity.type
_entity.pdbx_description
1 polymer ?
#
loop_
_entity_poly.entity_id
_entity_poly.type
_entity_poly.pdbx_seq_one_letter_code
_entity_poly.pdbx_strand_id
1 'polypeptide(L)'
;MPMEPKLQELLQAVIAKTPKGELKWRSHSDESFRLAVGSGYVHISRSPGRVEGEGDASAARTYVAQITDAQRRVVTETQAITGQEGDAALLAELFEVARKSALKTESVLNEMLDVLRGIAVS
;
A
#
# COMPACT_ATOMS: atom_id res chain seq x y z
N MET A 1 -2.91 15.11 11.84
CA MET A 1 -1.68 15.15 12.65
C MET A 1 -0.55 14.68 11.77
N PRO A 2 0.65 15.28 11.84
CA PRO A 2 1.79 14.82 11.05
C PRO A 2 2.20 13.40 11.47
N MET A 3 2.62 12.58 10.50
CA MET A 3 3.11 11.22 10.75
C MET A 3 4.30 11.20 11.73
N GLU A 4 4.34 10.17 12.59
CA GLU A 4 5.49 9.92 13.45
C GLU A 4 6.76 9.64 12.60
N PRO A 5 7.92 10.27 12.90
CA PRO A 5 9.12 10.11 12.08
C PRO A 5 9.59 8.67 11.88
N LYS A 6 9.50 7.83 12.93
CA LYS A 6 9.87 6.41 12.84
C LYS A 6 8.89 5.59 12.00
N LEU A 7 7.61 5.96 12.02
CA LEU A 7 6.62 5.35 11.14
C LEU A 7 6.94 5.72 9.69
N GLN A 8 7.19 6.99 9.41
CA GLN A 8 7.58 7.46 8.07
C GLN A 8 8.82 6.72 7.55
N GLU A 9 9.88 6.62 8.36
CA GLU A 9 11.11 5.90 8.02
C GLU A 9 10.84 4.41 7.71
N LEU A 10 10.03 3.74 8.54
CA LEU A 10 9.62 2.35 8.31
C LEU A 10 8.88 2.19 6.98
N LEU A 11 7.89 3.06 6.70
CA LEU A 11 7.09 2.97 5.47
C LEU A 11 7.96 3.23 4.23
N GLN A 12 8.86 4.20 4.27
CA GLN A 12 9.82 4.46 3.19
C GLN A 12 10.75 3.27 2.94
N ALA A 13 11.26 2.63 3.99
CA ALA A 13 12.09 1.44 3.86
C ALA A 13 11.32 0.26 3.25
N VAL A 14 10.04 0.07 3.64
CA VAL A 14 9.16 -0.94 3.07
C VAL A 14 8.90 -0.67 1.59
N ILE A 15 8.64 0.58 1.21
CA ILE A 15 8.47 0.99 -0.20
C ILE A 15 9.72 0.66 -1.00
N ALA A 16 10.91 1.05 -0.53
CA ALA A 16 12.17 0.84 -1.25
C ALA A 16 12.55 -0.64 -1.41
N LYS A 17 12.16 -1.51 -0.47
CA LYS A 17 12.50 -2.94 -0.47
C LYS A 17 11.47 -3.81 -1.19
N THR A 18 10.22 -3.38 -1.29
CA THR A 18 9.13 -4.18 -1.89
C THR A 18 9.38 -4.53 -3.37
N PRO A 19 9.76 -3.57 -4.26
CA PRO A 19 10.03 -3.87 -5.66
C PRO A 19 11.20 -4.84 -5.90
N LYS A 20 12.12 -4.96 -4.94
CA LYS A 20 13.28 -5.86 -5.00
C LYS A 20 12.92 -7.32 -4.70
N GLY A 21 11.66 -7.59 -4.33
CA GLY A 21 11.22 -8.93 -3.94
C GLY A 21 11.69 -9.37 -2.54
N GLU A 22 12.28 -8.46 -1.76
CA GLU A 22 12.75 -8.74 -0.39
C GLU A 22 11.59 -8.91 0.60
N LEU A 23 10.41 -8.36 0.27
CA LEU A 23 9.24 -8.30 1.14
C LEU A 23 8.07 -9.02 0.48
N LYS A 24 7.38 -9.88 1.25
CA LYS A 24 6.26 -10.69 0.77
C LYS A 24 4.92 -10.15 1.28
N TRP A 25 4.27 -9.36 0.44
CA TRP A 25 2.91 -8.89 0.71
C TRP A 25 1.88 -10.00 0.49
N ARG A 26 0.83 -9.98 1.30
CA ARG A 26 -0.37 -10.83 1.15
C ARG A 26 -1.59 -9.94 0.99
N SER A 27 -2.47 -10.31 0.06
CA SER A 27 -3.77 -9.67 -0.09
C SER A 27 -4.76 -10.27 0.91
N HIS A 28 -5.48 -9.39 1.62
CA HIS A 28 -6.69 -9.75 2.37
C HIS A 28 -7.96 -9.47 1.56
N SER A 29 -7.91 -8.44 0.70
CA SER A 29 -8.91 -8.07 -0.30
C SER A 29 -8.22 -7.21 -1.37
N ASP A 30 -8.92 -6.87 -2.45
CA ASP A 30 -8.36 -6.03 -3.53
C ASP A 30 -7.85 -4.66 -3.04
N GLU A 31 -8.40 -4.19 -1.92
CA GLU A 31 -8.08 -2.89 -1.32
C GLU A 31 -7.36 -3.00 0.04
N SER A 32 -6.74 -4.15 0.35
CA SER A 32 -6.13 -4.39 1.67
C SER A 32 -4.96 -5.39 1.62
N PHE A 33 -3.78 -4.95 2.06
CA PHE A 33 -2.53 -5.71 1.95
C PHE A 33 -1.76 -5.73 3.27
N ARG A 34 -1.18 -6.89 3.59
CA ARG A 34 -0.40 -7.07 4.82
C ARG A 34 0.97 -7.67 4.52
N LEU A 35 1.95 -7.20 5.26
CA LEU A 35 3.33 -7.68 5.24
C LEU A 35 3.78 -7.97 6.68
N ALA A 36 4.50 -9.07 6.88
CA ALA A 36 5.24 -9.31 8.11
C ALA A 36 6.64 -8.67 7.99
N VAL A 37 7.04 -7.87 8.98
CA VAL A 37 8.37 -7.23 9.04
C VAL A 37 8.88 -7.31 10.47
N GLY A 38 10.03 -7.96 10.67
CA GLY A 38 10.60 -8.15 12.01
C GLY A 38 9.62 -8.86 12.94
N SER A 39 9.35 -8.25 14.10
CA SER A 39 8.43 -8.75 15.13
C SER A 39 6.97 -8.30 14.94
N GLY A 40 6.64 -7.61 13.86
CA GLY A 40 5.32 -7.01 13.66
C GLY A 40 4.79 -7.15 12.24
N TYR A 41 3.73 -6.41 11.98
CA TYR A 41 3.08 -6.37 10.67
C TYR A 41 2.77 -4.94 10.25
N VAL A 42 2.94 -4.71 8.95
CA VAL A 42 2.44 -3.53 8.26
C VAL A 42 1.16 -3.93 7.56
N HIS A 43 0.08 -3.19 7.78
CA HIS A 43 -1.17 -3.31 7.05
C HIS A 43 -1.46 -1.97 6.38
N ILE A 44 -1.77 -2.01 5.08
CA ILE A 44 -2.22 -0.84 4.31
C ILE A 44 -3.54 -1.17 3.65
N SER A 45 -4.49 -0.25 3.75
CA SER A 45 -5.79 -0.37 3.10
C SER A 45 -6.22 0.95 2.46
N ARG A 46 -7.15 0.85 1.52
CA ARG A 46 -7.74 1.99 0.83
C ARG A 46 -9.25 1.86 0.82
N SER A 47 -9.94 2.97 1.01
CA SER A 47 -11.39 3.05 0.90
C SER A 47 -11.80 4.31 0.14
N PRO A 48 -12.99 4.31 -0.48
CA PRO A 48 -13.59 5.54 -0.99
C PRO A 48 -13.72 6.56 0.13
N GLY A 49 -13.27 7.79 -0.14
CA GLY A 49 -13.43 8.94 0.74
C GLY A 49 -14.17 10.06 0.03
N ARG A 50 -14.52 11.10 0.79
CA ARG A 50 -15.04 12.37 0.27
C ARG A 50 -14.31 13.50 0.96
N VAL A 51 -13.95 14.52 0.20
CA VAL A 51 -13.48 15.79 0.76
C VAL A 51 -14.58 16.81 0.49
N GLU A 52 -15.11 17.41 1.55
CA GLU A 52 -16.06 18.51 1.46
C GLU A 52 -15.28 19.80 1.22
N GLY A 53 -15.55 20.47 0.10
CA GLY A 53 -15.09 21.84 -0.18
C GLY A 53 -16.27 22.82 -0.21
N GLU A 54 -15.98 24.11 -0.38
CA GLU A 54 -17.01 25.15 -0.59
C GLU A 54 -17.75 24.89 -1.93
N GLY A 55 -18.77 24.03 -1.89
CA GLY A 55 -19.78 23.92 -2.96
C GLY A 55 -19.87 22.57 -3.70
N ASP A 56 -18.92 21.65 -3.57
CA ASP A 56 -19.09 20.29 -4.12
C ASP A 56 -18.20 19.24 -3.42
N ALA A 57 -18.71 18.03 -3.27
CA ALA A 57 -17.99 16.91 -2.66
C ALA A 57 -17.16 16.20 -3.74
N SER A 58 -15.83 16.38 -3.69
CA SER A 58 -14.94 15.69 -4.62
C SER A 58 -14.69 14.25 -4.17
N ALA A 59 -14.72 13.32 -5.13
CA ALA A 59 -14.34 11.93 -4.88
C ALA A 59 -12.89 11.86 -4.42
N ALA A 60 -12.65 11.23 -3.28
CA ALA A 60 -11.33 11.07 -2.70
C ALA A 60 -11.07 9.60 -2.36
N ARG A 61 -9.83 9.30 -1.99
CA ARG A 61 -9.45 8.01 -1.42
C ARG A 61 -8.87 8.24 -0.05
N THR A 62 -9.32 7.44 0.91
CA THR A 62 -8.74 7.37 2.24
C THR A 62 -7.78 6.19 2.28
N TYR A 63 -6.57 6.43 2.72
CA TYR A 63 -5.57 5.40 2.98
C TYR A 63 -5.36 5.28 4.48
N VAL A 64 -5.26 4.05 4.97
CA VAL A 64 -4.98 3.76 6.38
C VAL A 64 -3.84 2.77 6.46
N ALA A 65 -2.75 3.18 7.12
CA ALA A 65 -1.62 2.32 7.45
C ALA A 65 -1.58 2.04 8.94
N GLN A 66 -1.56 0.76 9.30
CA GLN A 66 -1.59 0.28 10.67
C GLN A 66 -0.37 -0.62 10.94
N ILE A 67 0.36 -0.33 12.02
CA ILE A 67 1.45 -1.17 12.50
C ILE A 67 0.96 -1.96 13.70
N THR A 68 1.16 -3.27 13.66
CA THR A 68 0.81 -4.16 14.77
C THR A 68 2.01 -4.97 15.23
N ASP A 69 2.03 -5.31 16.53
CA ASP A 69 3.02 -6.25 17.08
C ASP A 69 2.70 -7.72 16.74
N ALA A 70 3.53 -8.64 17.23
CA ALA A 70 3.34 -10.08 17.03
C ALA A 70 2.00 -10.60 17.58
N GLN A 71 1.48 -9.96 18.62
CA GLN A 71 0.18 -10.23 19.25
C GLN A 71 -0.99 -9.54 18.54
N ARG A 72 -0.72 -8.86 17.41
CA ARG A 72 -1.69 -8.11 16.60
C ARG A 72 -2.30 -6.90 17.32
N ARG A 73 -1.63 -6.37 18.34
CA ARG A 73 -2.05 -5.11 18.99
C ARG A 73 -1.55 -3.94 18.16
N VAL A 74 -2.39 -2.91 18.02
CA VAL A 74 -2.03 -1.69 17.28
C VAL A 74 -0.97 -0.94 18.06
N VAL A 75 0.18 -0.73 17.42
CA VAL A 75 1.27 0.07 17.98
C VAL A 75 1.13 1.51 17.52
N THR A 76 0.86 1.72 16.23
CA THR A 76 0.62 3.03 15.64
C THR A 76 -0.25 2.90 14.40
N GLU A 77 -0.95 3.98 14.07
CA GLU A 77 -1.83 4.08 12.90
C GLU A 77 -1.70 5.49 12.32
N THR A 78 -1.77 5.58 10.99
CA THR A 78 -1.89 6.86 10.28
C THR A 78 -2.93 6.72 9.18
N GLN A 79 -3.63 7.81 8.92
CA GLN A 79 -4.62 7.91 7.87
C GLN A 79 -4.43 9.21 7.08
N ALA A 80 -4.68 9.14 5.79
CA ALA A 80 -4.65 10.32 4.93
C ALA A 80 -5.69 10.22 3.81
N ILE A 81 -6.27 11.36 3.45
CA ILE A 81 -7.27 11.48 2.39
C ILE A 81 -6.63 12.23 1.22
N THR A 82 -6.77 11.71 -0.01
CA THR A 82 -6.30 12.41 -1.20
C THR A 82 -6.99 13.76 -1.36
N GLY A 83 -6.24 14.79 -1.73
CA GLY A 83 -6.77 16.15 -1.89
C GLY A 83 -6.76 16.98 -0.60
N GLN A 84 -6.33 16.41 0.52
CA GLN A 84 -5.94 17.16 1.71
C GLN A 84 -4.41 17.23 1.81
N GLU A 85 -3.88 18.31 2.39
CA GLU A 85 -2.45 18.41 2.70
C GLU A 85 -2.03 17.30 3.69
N GLY A 86 -0.87 16.67 3.46
CA GLY A 86 -0.29 15.70 4.39
C GLY A 86 0.22 14.42 3.72
N ASP A 87 0.13 13.32 4.46
CA ASP A 87 0.83 12.06 4.20
C ASP A 87 0.24 11.18 3.08
N ALA A 88 -0.76 11.68 2.35
CA ALA A 88 -1.51 10.91 1.35
C ALA A 88 -0.62 10.36 0.24
N ALA A 89 0.41 11.09 -0.19
CA ALA A 89 1.33 10.64 -1.23
C ALA A 89 2.12 9.39 -0.80
N LEU A 90 2.65 9.38 0.41
CA LEU A 90 3.42 8.25 0.94
C LEU A 90 2.54 7.01 1.12
N LEU A 91 1.32 7.17 1.66
CA LEU A 91 0.40 6.05 1.85
C LEU A 91 -0.15 5.50 0.52
N ALA A 92 -0.38 6.37 -0.47
CA ALA A 92 -0.75 5.95 -1.82
C ALA A 92 0.37 5.16 -2.49
N GLU A 93 1.62 5.60 -2.36
CA GLU A 93 2.79 4.89 -2.87
C GLU A 93 2.94 3.52 -2.20
N LEU A 94 2.86 3.46 -0.87
CA LEU A 94 2.87 2.21 -0.10
C LEU A 94 1.80 1.24 -0.57
N PHE A 95 0.58 1.74 -0.78
CA PHE A 95 -0.53 0.92 -1.27
C PHE A 95 -0.24 0.34 -2.65
N GLU A 96 0.25 1.16 -3.60
CA GLU A 96 0.50 0.68 -4.97
C GLU A 96 1.65 -0.34 -5.03
N VAL A 97 2.73 -0.15 -4.26
CA VAL A 97 3.81 -1.15 -4.21
C VAL A 97 3.34 -2.45 -3.55
N ALA A 98 2.52 -2.35 -2.49
CA ALA A 98 1.93 -3.52 -1.84
C ALA A 98 1.01 -4.30 -2.78
N ARG A 99 0.14 -3.59 -3.52
CA ARG A 99 -0.78 -4.16 -4.50
C ARG A 99 -0.02 -4.86 -5.62
N LYS A 100 0.96 -4.18 -6.25
CA LYS A 100 1.76 -4.76 -7.34
C LYS A 100 2.52 -6.02 -6.90
N SER A 101 3.08 -5.99 -5.69
CA SER A 101 3.79 -7.13 -5.10
C SER A 101 2.84 -8.30 -4.80
N ALA A 102 1.75 -8.05 -4.08
CA ALA A 102 0.80 -9.08 -3.66
C ALA A 102 0.09 -9.75 -4.84
N LEU A 103 -0.25 -8.97 -5.87
CA LEU A 103 -0.93 -9.45 -7.08
C LEU A 103 0.03 -9.92 -8.17
N LYS A 104 1.34 -9.97 -7.89
CA LYS A 104 2.40 -10.39 -8.84
C LYS A 104 2.28 -9.68 -10.20
N THR A 105 2.00 -8.37 -10.18
CA THR A 105 1.66 -7.62 -11.40
C THR A 105 2.70 -7.78 -12.50
N GLU A 106 4.00 -7.73 -12.18
CA GLU A 106 5.07 -7.92 -13.17
C GLU A 106 5.04 -9.31 -13.82
N SER A 107 4.76 -10.38 -13.06
CA SER A 107 4.62 -11.74 -13.61
C SER A 107 3.47 -11.80 -14.61
N VAL A 108 2.31 -11.28 -14.21
CA VAL A 108 1.10 -11.26 -15.06
C VAL A 108 1.35 -10.45 -16.34
N LEU A 109 1.98 -9.27 -16.23
CA LEU A 109 2.30 -8.44 -17.39
C LEU A 109 3.30 -9.13 -18.33
N ASN A 110 4.33 -9.79 -17.78
CA ASN A 110 5.29 -10.54 -18.59
C ASN A 110 4.63 -11.72 -19.31
N GLU A 111 3.80 -12.49 -18.61
CA GLU A 111 3.02 -13.59 -19.22
C GLU A 111 2.15 -13.08 -20.38
N MET A 112 1.47 -11.94 -20.20
CA MET A 112 0.67 -11.33 -21.26
C MET A 112 1.52 -10.86 -22.45
N LEU A 113 2.69 -10.26 -22.18
CA LEU A 113 3.60 -9.80 -23.23
C LEU A 113 4.21 -10.96 -24.00
N ASP A 114 4.54 -12.07 -23.34
CA ASP A 114 5.10 -13.26 -23.97
C ASP A 114 4.11 -13.89 -24.94
N VAL A 115 2.82 -13.99 -24.55
CA VAL A 115 1.73 -14.41 -25.45
C VAL A 115 1.65 -13.53 -26.69
N LEU A 116 1.66 -12.20 -26.53
CA LEU A 116 1.58 -11.25 -27.65
C LEU A 116 2.81 -11.30 -28.58
N ARG A 117 3.97 -11.69 -28.05
CA ARG A 117 5.22 -11.85 -28.81
C ARG A 117 5.33 -13.21 -29.51
N GLY A 118 4.37 -14.11 -29.30
CA GLY A 118 4.43 -15.47 -29.83
C GLY A 118 5.46 -16.37 -29.13
N ILE A 119 5.89 -15.99 -27.92
CA ILE A 119 6.70 -16.86 -27.07
C ILE A 119 5.71 -17.83 -26.41
N ALA A 120 5.86 -19.12 -26.68
CA ALA A 120 5.00 -20.14 -26.09
C ALA A 120 5.13 -20.09 -24.57
N VAL A 121 4.01 -19.84 -23.87
CA VAL A 121 3.91 -19.97 -22.42
C VAL A 121 3.84 -21.48 -22.13
N SER A 122 4.94 -22.02 -21.63
CA SER A 122 5.07 -23.40 -21.15
C SER A 122 4.48 -23.59 -19.76
#